data_AF-A0A8H3X354-F1
#
_entry.id   AF-A0A8H3X354-F1
#
_cell.length_a   1.000
_cell.length_b   1.000
_cell.length_c   1.000
_cell.angle_alpha   90.00
_cell.angle_beta   90.00
_cell.angle_gamma   90.00
#
_symmetry.space_group_name_H-M   'P 1'
#
loop_
_entity.id
_entity.type
_entity.pdbx_description
1 polymer ?
#
loop_
_entity_poly.entity_id
_entity_poly.type
_entity_poly.pdbx_seq_one_letter_code
_entity_poly.pdbx_strand_id
1 'polypeptide(L)'
;MATPYPPALKPIESLTLHEKLLKIGRNVPCTGDVQLGNIHNKCSCLGWKPKINNTGRADLCECGHRVSRHGDINSCSQDELQQRLEIAMKIDELLESKNKLLDFDYEDQEVRSLKRQLISIGETSSNNPTKRKFVDDSDSSSNLPNMPPEYITRLVYDRQHFSLSIVKDGSRVVGGITYRLFPKNKLAEIVFCVVSSTEQAKGYGSHLMNHLKDHLKDNKGIKYLMTYADNHAMGFFKKNGFTTDITLERSLWMGFIKDYDEATIMQCTMIDKVKYLQLHKILAQQKLAIRIKIDEQKKNTRVYKGLHHIKNTKQPVDPMTIPGIKESGWTPVMEALARGNKKSIRNIMINITSELKKHPRSWPFRTPVNGDEVPDYYKVIKNPMDLSKIESKVENNCYKSIDEFAHDVRIIFHNCRIYNADGTVYVKCASGLEKYFDDRLKFYDVPVSSGKKKD
;
A
#
# COMPACT_ATOMS: atom_id res chain seq x y z
N MET A 1 -8.76 -41.80 23.83
CA MET A 1 -9.46 -40.66 24.45
C MET A 1 -10.20 -39.93 23.34
N ALA A 2 -11.52 -39.75 23.45
CA ALA A 2 -12.27 -39.03 22.44
C ALA A 2 -11.74 -37.60 22.33
N THR A 3 -11.40 -37.15 21.13
CA THR A 3 -10.96 -35.76 20.90
C THR A 3 -12.13 -34.83 21.26
N PRO A 4 -11.90 -33.74 22.00
CA PRO A 4 -12.97 -32.81 22.38
C PRO A 4 -13.51 -31.99 21.19
N TYR A 5 -12.95 -32.18 19.99
CA TYR A 5 -13.26 -31.44 18.78
C TYR A 5 -13.49 -32.40 17.60
N PRO A 6 -14.47 -32.13 16.71
CA PRO A 6 -14.78 -32.98 15.58
C PRO A 6 -13.64 -32.99 14.53
N PRO A 7 -13.49 -34.07 13.74
CA PRO A 7 -12.51 -34.13 12.65
C PRO A 7 -12.70 -33.00 11.63
N ALA A 8 -11.60 -32.54 11.03
CA ALA A 8 -11.63 -31.46 10.03
C ALA A 8 -12.44 -31.86 8.78
N LEU A 9 -12.25 -33.06 8.25
CA LEU A 9 -12.82 -33.51 6.96
C LEU A 9 -14.24 -34.11 7.04
N LYS A 10 -14.92 -34.02 8.19
CA LYS A 10 -16.26 -34.58 8.37
C LYS A 10 -17.30 -33.72 7.60
N PRO A 11 -18.07 -34.28 6.64
CA PRO A 11 -19.02 -33.51 5.82
C PRO A 11 -20.08 -32.78 6.65
N ILE A 12 -20.48 -31.58 6.23
CA ILE A 12 -21.40 -30.69 6.96
C ILE A 12 -22.73 -31.39 7.28
N GLU A 13 -23.24 -32.20 6.35
CA GLU A 13 -24.51 -32.92 6.45
C GLU A 13 -24.47 -34.00 7.53
N SER A 14 -23.28 -34.53 7.83
CA SER A 14 -23.05 -35.58 8.82
C SER A 14 -22.73 -35.05 10.22
N LEU A 15 -22.57 -33.73 10.38
CA LEU A 15 -22.29 -33.09 11.66
C LEU A 15 -23.56 -32.96 12.50
N THR A 16 -23.49 -33.41 13.75
CA THR A 16 -24.50 -33.11 14.75
C THR A 16 -24.55 -31.61 15.04
N LEU A 17 -25.68 -31.12 15.58
CA LEU A 17 -25.81 -29.70 15.97
C LEU A 17 -24.67 -29.28 16.92
N HIS A 18 -24.27 -30.16 17.85
CA HIS A 18 -23.19 -29.88 18.78
C HIS A 18 -21.82 -29.73 18.07
N GLU A 19 -21.51 -30.60 17.10
CA GLU A 19 -20.26 -30.48 16.33
C GLU A 19 -20.24 -29.22 15.44
N LYS A 20 -21.40 -28.83 14.89
CA LYS A 20 -21.56 -27.56 14.18
C LYS A 20 -21.25 -26.37 15.08
N LEU A 21 -21.77 -26.38 16.31
CA LEU A 21 -21.48 -25.34 17.31
C LEU A 21 -20.01 -25.29 17.69
N LEU A 22 -19.33 -26.44 17.81
CA LEU A 22 -17.90 -26.49 18.11
C LEU A 22 -17.06 -25.86 16.99
N LYS A 23 -17.35 -26.20 15.73
CA LYS A 23 -16.63 -25.67 14.56
C LYS A 23 -16.75 -24.15 14.45
N ILE A 24 -17.97 -23.62 14.59
CA ILE A 24 -18.20 -22.17 14.58
C ILE A 24 -17.59 -21.54 15.83
N GLY A 25 -17.92 -22.10 17.00
CA GLY A 25 -17.59 -21.53 18.30
C GLY A 25 -16.10 -21.35 18.51
N ARG A 26 -15.25 -22.26 17.99
CA ARG A 26 -13.78 -22.13 18.00
C ARG A 26 -13.30 -20.76 17.51
N ASN A 27 -13.99 -20.21 16.52
CA ASN A 27 -13.55 -19.07 15.73
C ASN A 27 -14.34 -17.79 16.02
N VAL A 28 -15.32 -17.83 16.94
CA VAL A 28 -16.17 -16.68 17.28
C VAL A 28 -16.11 -16.37 18.79
N PRO A 29 -16.03 -15.08 19.18
CA PRO A 29 -16.09 -14.67 20.58
C PRO A 29 -17.37 -15.10 21.30
N CYS A 30 -17.30 -15.16 22.63
CA CYS A 30 -18.46 -15.45 23.47
C CYS A 30 -19.32 -14.19 23.67
N THR A 31 -20.64 -14.38 23.68
CA THR A 31 -21.63 -13.34 23.97
C THR A 31 -22.14 -13.37 25.41
N GLY A 32 -21.59 -14.23 26.27
CA GLY A 32 -21.97 -14.34 27.67
C GLY A 32 -21.38 -13.25 28.56
N ASP A 33 -22.09 -12.90 29.64
CA ASP A 33 -21.59 -12.03 30.70
C ASP A 33 -20.85 -12.85 31.79
N VAL A 34 -19.85 -12.25 32.42
CA VAL A 34 -19.15 -12.81 33.59
C VAL A 34 -19.80 -12.26 34.86
N GLN A 35 -20.33 -13.14 35.73
CA GLN A 35 -20.82 -12.74 37.05
C GLN A 35 -19.66 -12.77 38.06
N LEU A 36 -19.10 -11.61 38.36
CA LEU A 36 -18.20 -11.36 39.49
C LEU A 36 -18.77 -10.19 40.30
N GLY A 37 -19.73 -10.46 41.18
CA GLY A 37 -20.42 -9.42 41.97
C GLY A 37 -21.33 -8.50 41.13
N ASN A 38 -21.52 -7.26 41.59
CA ASN A 38 -22.46 -6.27 41.02
C ASN A 38 -21.97 -5.55 39.73
N ILE A 39 -21.01 -6.12 39.00
CA ILE A 39 -20.48 -5.52 37.77
C ILE A 39 -20.65 -6.53 36.62
N HIS A 40 -21.48 -6.16 35.63
CA HIS A 40 -21.68 -6.94 34.41
C HIS A 40 -20.60 -6.58 33.37
N ASN A 41 -19.59 -7.44 33.21
CA ASN A 41 -18.60 -7.32 32.14
C ASN A 41 -18.78 -8.44 31.10
N LYS A 42 -18.64 -8.10 29.81
CA LYS A 42 -18.68 -9.05 28.69
C LYS A 42 -17.48 -10.01 28.75
N CYS A 43 -17.69 -11.25 28.34
CA CYS A 43 -16.64 -12.26 28.26
C CYS A 43 -15.55 -11.87 27.26
N SER A 44 -14.28 -12.00 27.65
CA SER A 44 -13.11 -11.62 26.84
C SER A 44 -12.57 -12.73 25.93
N CYS A 45 -13.21 -13.91 25.88
CA CYS A 45 -12.69 -15.00 25.07
C CYS A 45 -12.94 -14.77 23.57
N LEU A 46 -11.90 -15.01 22.77
CA LEU A 46 -11.90 -14.79 21.31
C LEU A 46 -12.41 -15.99 20.51
N GLY A 47 -12.73 -17.10 21.20
CA GLY A 47 -13.10 -18.38 20.59
C GLY A 47 -13.34 -19.43 21.66
N TRP A 48 -14.10 -20.47 21.33
CA TRP A 48 -14.32 -21.61 22.20
C TRP A 48 -13.03 -22.43 22.32
N LYS A 49 -12.63 -22.72 23.55
CA LYS A 49 -11.49 -23.57 23.90
C LYS A 49 -11.92 -24.60 24.93
N PRO A 50 -11.64 -25.90 24.76
CA PRO A 50 -12.13 -26.92 25.67
C PRO A 50 -11.56 -26.75 27.08
N LYS A 51 -12.44 -26.67 28.09
CA LYS A 51 -11.99 -26.64 29.49
C LYS A 51 -11.43 -28.01 29.91
N ILE A 52 -10.17 -28.04 30.36
CA ILE A 52 -9.36 -29.26 30.60
C ILE A 52 -9.87 -30.10 31.81
N ASN A 53 -10.86 -29.63 32.57
CA ASN A 53 -11.29 -30.29 33.82
C ASN A 53 -12.36 -31.36 33.60
N ASN A 54 -11.94 -32.63 33.74
CA ASN A 54 -12.68 -33.90 33.89
C ASN A 54 -14.16 -33.85 34.29
N THR A 55 -15.06 -33.46 33.37
CA THR A 55 -16.52 -33.68 33.53
C THR A 55 -17.13 -34.49 32.39
N GLY A 56 -16.32 -34.96 31.44
CA GLY A 56 -16.80 -35.72 30.28
C GLY A 56 -17.71 -34.92 29.35
N ARG A 57 -17.88 -33.60 29.58
CA ARG A 57 -18.68 -32.73 28.73
C ARG A 57 -17.76 -31.79 27.95
N ALA A 58 -17.66 -32.01 26.64
CA ALA A 58 -16.94 -31.15 25.70
C ALA A 58 -17.73 -29.87 25.34
N ASP A 59 -18.64 -29.41 26.21
CA ASP A 59 -19.56 -28.30 25.93
C ASP A 59 -19.13 -26.97 26.55
N LEU A 60 -18.16 -26.98 27.48
CA LEU A 60 -17.70 -25.79 28.20
C LEU A 60 -16.38 -25.24 27.65
N CYS A 61 -16.38 -23.92 27.44
CA CYS A 61 -15.19 -23.15 27.14
C CYS A 61 -14.34 -22.92 28.40
N GLU A 62 -13.04 -22.63 28.25
CA GLU A 62 -12.16 -22.11 29.31
C GLU A 62 -12.76 -20.90 30.04
N CYS A 63 -13.51 -20.05 29.33
CA CYS A 63 -14.21 -18.90 29.92
C CYS A 63 -15.38 -19.29 30.84
N GLY A 64 -15.73 -20.58 30.91
CA GLY A 64 -16.82 -21.11 31.74
C GLY A 64 -18.19 -21.06 31.07
N HIS A 65 -18.31 -20.50 29.87
CA HIS A 65 -19.57 -20.48 29.11
C HIS A 65 -19.69 -21.69 28.17
N ARG A 66 -20.93 -22.06 27.85
CA ARG A 66 -21.23 -23.14 26.89
C ARG A 66 -20.85 -22.71 25.47
N VAL A 67 -20.48 -23.66 24.62
CA VAL A 67 -20.20 -23.44 23.19
C VAL A 67 -21.33 -22.71 22.46
N SER A 68 -22.59 -22.91 22.86
CA SER A 68 -23.76 -22.22 22.28
C SER A 68 -23.76 -20.70 22.51
N ARG A 69 -22.95 -20.18 23.44
CA ARG A 69 -22.75 -18.74 23.65
C ARG A 69 -21.65 -18.15 22.75
N HIS A 70 -21.00 -18.95 21.93
CA HIS A 70 -20.00 -18.47 20.98
C HIS A 70 -20.66 -18.26 19.61
N GLY A 71 -20.74 -17.00 19.18
CA GLY A 71 -21.31 -16.60 17.90
C GLY A 71 -22.83 -16.45 17.83
N ASP A 72 -23.51 -16.28 18.97
CA ASP A 72 -24.95 -16.00 19.05
C ASP A 72 -25.83 -16.85 18.11
N ILE A 73 -25.54 -18.14 18.05
CA ILE A 73 -26.13 -19.04 17.05
C ILE A 73 -27.66 -19.18 17.23
N ASN A 74 -28.18 -18.86 18.41
CA ASN A 74 -29.61 -18.91 18.70
C ASN A 74 -30.42 -17.78 18.05
N SER A 75 -29.79 -16.68 17.60
CA SER A 75 -30.46 -15.54 16.96
C SER A 75 -30.22 -15.45 15.43
N CYS A 76 -29.51 -16.44 14.87
CA CYS A 76 -28.99 -16.48 13.52
C CYS A 76 -29.96 -17.16 12.52
N SER A 77 -30.03 -16.69 11.27
CA SER A 77 -30.80 -17.36 10.21
C SER A 77 -30.14 -18.68 9.75
N GLN A 78 -30.89 -19.56 9.08
CA GLN A 78 -30.35 -20.84 8.57
C GLN A 78 -29.26 -20.63 7.51
N ASP A 79 -29.44 -19.64 6.63
CA ASP A 79 -28.45 -19.30 5.58
C ASP A 79 -27.17 -18.75 6.20
N GLU A 80 -27.31 -17.92 7.23
CA GLU A 80 -26.18 -17.35 7.97
C GLU A 80 -25.41 -18.43 8.74
N LEU A 81 -26.12 -19.39 9.34
CA LEU A 81 -25.52 -20.53 10.01
C LEU A 81 -24.74 -21.42 9.03
N GLN A 82 -25.30 -21.66 7.83
CA GLN A 82 -24.64 -22.42 6.78
C GLN A 82 -23.37 -21.74 6.28
N GLN A 83 -23.42 -20.43 6.04
CA GLN A 83 -22.25 -19.65 5.59
C GLN A 83 -21.13 -19.63 6.64
N ARG A 84 -21.49 -19.52 7.92
CA ARG A 84 -20.52 -19.63 9.01
C ARG A 84 -19.90 -21.03 9.09
N LEU A 85 -20.68 -22.08 8.87
CA LEU A 85 -20.16 -23.45 8.84
C LEU A 85 -19.16 -23.67 7.72
N GLU A 86 -19.43 -23.19 6.52
CA GLU A 86 -18.51 -23.33 5.37
C GLU A 86 -17.16 -22.66 5.62
N ILE A 87 -17.14 -21.49 6.25
CA ILE A 87 -15.90 -20.79 6.59
C ILE A 87 -15.19 -21.51 7.73
N ALA A 88 -15.91 -21.99 8.75
CA ALA A 88 -15.33 -22.77 9.83
C ALA A 88 -14.69 -24.09 9.32
N MET A 89 -15.30 -24.73 8.33
CA MET A 89 -14.76 -25.93 7.67
C MET A 89 -13.45 -25.62 6.92
N LYS A 90 -13.38 -24.50 6.19
CA LYS A 90 -12.15 -24.05 5.53
C LYS A 90 -11.02 -23.76 6.53
N ILE A 91 -11.35 -23.19 7.69
CA ILE A 91 -10.37 -22.98 8.76
C ILE A 91 -9.86 -24.32 9.31
N ASP A 92 -10.75 -25.28 9.56
CA ASP A 92 -10.37 -26.60 10.05
C ASP A 92 -9.50 -27.37 9.03
N GLU A 93 -9.82 -27.31 7.73
CA GLU A 93 -9.00 -27.91 6.66
C GLU A 93 -7.60 -27.29 6.61
N LEU A 94 -7.52 -25.97 6.73
CA LEU A 94 -6.24 -25.26 6.75
C LEU A 94 -5.40 -25.64 7.99
N LEU A 95 -6.03 -25.70 9.16
CA LEU A 95 -5.36 -26.09 10.39
C LEU A 95 -4.93 -27.56 10.37
N GLU A 96 -5.73 -28.45 9.78
CA GLU A 96 -5.38 -29.87 9.61
C GLU A 96 -4.18 -30.03 8.67
N SER A 97 -4.15 -29.31 7.54
CA SER A 97 -3.01 -29.33 6.61
C SER A 97 -1.69 -28.91 7.25
N LYS A 98 -1.76 -28.10 8.31
CA LYS A 98 -0.62 -27.60 9.09
C LYS A 98 -0.32 -28.44 10.34
N ASN A 99 -1.06 -29.53 10.59
CA ASN A 99 -1.05 -30.32 11.83
C ASN A 99 -1.30 -29.47 13.10
N LYS A 100 -2.11 -28.42 12.98
CA LYS A 100 -2.45 -27.44 14.02
C LYS A 100 -3.92 -27.47 14.43
N LEU A 101 -4.69 -28.48 14.02
CA LEU A 101 -6.12 -28.56 14.34
C LEU A 101 -6.37 -28.55 15.86
N LEU A 102 -5.56 -29.20 16.67
CA LEU A 102 -5.76 -29.21 18.14
C LEU A 102 -5.02 -28.10 18.88
N ASP A 103 -4.32 -27.22 18.15
CA ASP A 103 -3.63 -26.05 18.69
C ASP A 103 -4.59 -24.85 18.65
N PHE A 104 -5.34 -24.65 19.74
CA PHE A 104 -6.39 -23.61 19.83
C PHE A 104 -5.82 -22.19 19.99
N ASP A 105 -4.52 -22.06 20.24
CA ASP A 105 -3.79 -20.80 20.33
C ASP A 105 -3.07 -20.44 19.02
N TYR A 106 -2.93 -21.40 18.10
CA TYR A 106 -2.30 -21.17 16.81
C TYR A 106 -3.11 -20.21 15.95
N GLU A 107 -2.40 -19.25 15.36
CA GLU A 107 -3.00 -18.25 14.49
C GLU A 107 -2.00 -17.73 13.46
N ASP A 108 -2.40 -17.76 12.19
CA ASP A 108 -1.64 -17.20 11.06
C ASP A 108 -2.49 -16.18 10.27
N GLN A 109 -1.90 -15.58 9.25
CA GLN A 109 -2.55 -14.53 8.45
C GLN A 109 -3.81 -15.02 7.71
N GLU A 110 -3.82 -16.28 7.25
CA GLU A 110 -4.95 -16.88 6.52
C GLU A 110 -6.09 -17.23 7.48
N VAL A 111 -5.78 -17.86 8.62
CA VAL A 111 -6.72 -18.16 9.71
C VAL A 111 -7.35 -16.86 10.23
N ARG A 112 -6.56 -15.79 10.44
CA ARG A 112 -7.09 -14.47 10.84
C ARG A 112 -8.03 -13.86 9.83
N SER A 113 -7.73 -14.02 8.53
CA SER A 113 -8.58 -13.51 7.46
C SER A 113 -9.94 -14.23 7.46
N LEU A 114 -9.92 -15.56 7.56
CA LEU A 114 -11.13 -16.38 7.58
C LEU A 114 -11.97 -16.16 8.86
N LYS A 115 -11.34 -16.04 10.04
CA LYS A 115 -12.03 -15.69 11.29
C LYS A 115 -12.75 -14.35 11.22
N ARG A 116 -12.12 -13.32 10.61
CA ARG A 116 -12.77 -12.02 10.41
C ARG A 116 -13.97 -12.10 9.47
N GLN A 117 -13.86 -12.89 8.39
CA GLN A 117 -14.98 -13.12 7.48
C GLN A 117 -16.15 -13.82 8.18
N LEU A 118 -15.85 -14.79 9.06
CA LEU A 118 -16.83 -15.51 9.88
C LEU A 118 -17.59 -14.58 10.84
N ILE A 119 -16.88 -13.66 11.51
CA ILE A 119 -17.46 -12.71 12.48
C ILE A 119 -18.34 -11.67 11.78
N SER A 120 -17.87 -11.14 10.64
CA SER A 120 -18.58 -10.09 9.88
C SER A 120 -19.97 -10.51 9.40
N ILE A 121 -20.22 -11.81 9.23
CA ILE A 121 -21.53 -12.35 8.82
C ILE A 121 -22.61 -12.09 9.88
N GLY A 122 -22.25 -12.05 11.17
CA GLY A 122 -23.19 -11.78 12.27
C GLY A 122 -23.58 -10.32 12.44
N GLU A 123 -22.71 -9.40 12.03
CA GLU A 123 -22.92 -7.96 12.21
C GLU A 123 -23.86 -7.37 11.15
N THR A 124 -24.04 -8.05 10.01
CA THR A 124 -24.91 -7.59 8.92
C THR A 124 -26.40 -7.80 9.18
N SER A 125 -26.78 -8.63 10.16
CA SER A 125 -28.19 -9.04 10.39
C SER A 125 -28.86 -8.39 11.61
N SER A 126 -28.12 -7.82 12.58
CA SER A 126 -28.73 -7.26 13.80
C SER A 126 -29.08 -5.77 13.68
N ASN A 127 -30.17 -5.45 12.98
CA ASN A 127 -30.81 -4.13 13.07
C ASN A 127 -31.81 -4.11 14.24
N ASN A 128 -31.43 -3.50 15.38
CA ASN A 128 -32.39 -3.06 16.38
C ASN A 128 -31.97 -1.70 17.02
N PRO A 129 -32.78 -0.63 16.88
CA PRO A 129 -32.38 0.75 17.15
C PRO A 129 -32.66 1.22 18.59
N THR A 130 -32.34 0.43 19.62
CA THR A 130 -32.49 0.86 21.03
C THR A 130 -31.62 0.06 21.99
N LYS A 131 -30.35 0.46 22.12
CA LYS A 131 -29.57 0.47 23.37
C LYS A 131 -28.20 1.08 23.09
N ARG A 132 -28.09 2.39 23.29
CA ARG A 132 -26.80 3.05 23.51
C ARG A 132 -26.19 2.50 24.80
N LYS A 133 -24.95 1.99 24.73
CA LYS A 133 -23.84 2.34 25.64
C LYS A 133 -22.57 1.54 25.28
N PHE A 134 -21.51 2.30 24.99
CA PHE A 134 -20.08 2.08 25.26
C PHE A 134 -19.57 0.64 25.23
N VAL A 135 -18.91 0.24 24.12
CA VAL A 135 -17.69 -0.59 24.11
C VAL A 135 -16.90 -0.28 22.82
N ASP A 136 -15.67 0.18 23.01
CA ASP A 136 -14.48 0.18 22.15
C ASP A 136 -14.60 0.24 20.61
N ASP A 137 -14.45 1.46 20.08
CA ASP A 137 -13.99 1.73 18.71
C ASP A 137 -12.54 1.22 18.53
N SER A 138 -12.40 -0.03 18.12
CA SER A 138 -11.13 -0.64 17.69
C SER A 138 -10.85 -0.44 16.19
N ASP A 139 -11.42 0.59 15.56
CA ASP A 139 -11.24 0.84 14.12
C ASP A 139 -10.06 1.78 13.79
N SER A 140 -9.11 1.94 14.72
CA SER A 140 -7.90 2.77 14.54
C SER A 140 -6.63 2.00 14.14
N SER A 141 -6.68 0.67 14.02
CA SER A 141 -5.48 -0.16 13.75
C SER A 141 -5.41 -0.80 12.36
N SER A 142 -6.46 -0.72 11.54
CA SER A 142 -6.54 -1.45 10.26
C SER A 142 -5.76 -0.82 9.10
N ASN A 143 -5.24 0.40 9.26
CA ASN A 143 -4.56 1.15 8.19
C ASN A 143 -3.07 1.44 8.45
N LEU A 144 -2.50 0.96 9.56
CA LEU A 144 -1.08 1.06 9.89
C LEU A 144 -0.55 -0.36 10.20
N PRO A 145 -0.23 -1.17 9.17
CA PRO A 145 -0.01 -2.61 9.32
C PRO A 145 1.17 -3.00 10.24
N ASN A 146 2.05 -2.06 10.58
CA ASN A 146 3.27 -2.31 11.35
C ASN A 146 3.31 -1.63 12.74
N MET A 147 2.19 -1.09 13.25
CA MET A 147 2.17 -0.38 14.54
C MET A 147 1.20 -1.02 15.55
N PRO A 148 1.67 -1.40 16.76
CA PRO A 148 0.81 -1.98 17.78
C PRO A 148 -0.36 -1.06 18.18
N PRO A 149 -1.59 -1.58 18.35
CA PRO A 149 -2.75 -0.78 18.75
C PRO A 149 -2.55 -0.01 20.07
N GLU A 150 -1.82 -0.59 21.02
CA GLU A 150 -1.50 0.03 22.31
C GLU A 150 -0.57 1.24 22.11
N TYR A 151 0.37 1.14 21.16
CA TYR A 151 1.27 2.23 20.80
C TYR A 151 0.49 3.40 20.19
N ILE A 152 -0.40 3.10 19.25
CA ILE A 152 -1.25 4.10 18.59
C ILE A 152 -2.11 4.82 19.63
N THR A 153 -2.83 4.04 20.45
CA THR A 153 -3.74 4.57 21.47
C THR A 153 -3.00 5.48 22.44
N ARG A 154 -1.83 5.06 22.93
CA ARG A 154 -1.02 5.85 23.83
C ARG A 154 -0.64 7.21 23.25
N LEU A 155 -0.28 7.29 21.97
CA LEU A 155 0.12 8.55 21.35
C LEU A 155 -1.06 9.42 20.93
N VAL A 156 -2.16 8.83 20.47
CA VAL A 156 -3.37 9.59 20.13
C VAL A 156 -3.96 10.27 21.36
N TYR A 157 -3.92 9.62 22.53
CA TYR A 157 -4.41 10.19 23.79
C TYR A 157 -3.34 10.92 24.62
N ASP A 158 -2.11 11.01 24.13
CA ASP A 158 -1.04 11.73 24.81
C ASP A 158 -1.28 13.24 24.76
N ARG A 159 -1.13 13.93 25.91
CA ARG A 159 -1.41 15.37 26.03
C ARG A 159 -0.48 16.28 25.23
N GLN A 160 0.67 15.77 24.78
CA GLN A 160 1.62 16.50 23.95
C GLN A 160 1.34 16.32 22.45
N HIS A 161 0.40 15.44 22.09
CA HIS A 161 -0.01 15.17 20.73
C HIS A 161 -1.36 15.83 20.44
N PHE A 162 -1.54 16.20 19.18
CA PHE A 162 -2.75 16.83 18.67
C PHE A 162 -3.23 16.06 17.44
N SER A 163 -4.55 15.97 17.29
CA SER A 163 -5.17 15.27 16.16
C SER A 163 -6.09 16.19 15.39
N LEU A 164 -5.87 16.27 14.07
CA LEU A 164 -6.80 16.88 13.13
C LEU A 164 -7.60 15.77 12.45
N SER A 165 -8.92 15.77 12.62
CA SER A 165 -9.79 14.72 12.08
C SER A 165 -10.83 15.28 11.11
N ILE A 166 -11.13 14.54 10.03
CA ILE A 166 -12.32 14.78 9.20
C ILE A 166 -13.46 13.95 9.78
N VAL A 167 -14.55 14.62 10.11
CA VAL A 167 -15.80 14.00 10.57
C VAL A 167 -16.87 14.21 9.52
N LYS A 168 -17.57 13.14 9.16
CA LYS A 168 -18.70 13.13 8.23
C LYS A 168 -19.97 12.77 8.98
N ASP A 169 -21.08 13.37 8.57
CA ASP A 169 -22.41 13.15 9.14
C ASP A 169 -22.49 13.38 10.67
N GLY A 170 -21.61 14.24 11.19
CA GLY A 170 -21.59 14.67 12.59
C GLY A 170 -20.93 13.70 13.59
N SER A 171 -20.71 12.43 13.22
CA SER A 171 -20.18 11.44 14.16
C SER A 171 -19.12 10.49 13.60
N ARG A 172 -19.02 10.34 12.27
CA ARG A 172 -18.13 9.34 11.66
C ARG A 172 -16.78 9.94 11.30
N VAL A 173 -15.71 9.48 11.93
CA VAL A 173 -14.34 9.88 11.57
C VAL A 173 -13.93 9.17 10.27
N VAL A 174 -13.58 9.95 9.25
CA VAL A 174 -13.19 9.45 7.92
C VAL A 174 -11.68 9.38 7.76
N GLY A 175 -10.94 10.18 8.52
CA GLY A 175 -9.49 10.19 8.51
C GLY A 175 -8.95 11.23 9.48
N GLY A 176 -7.65 11.20 9.73
CA GLY A 176 -7.01 12.17 10.59
C GLY A 176 -5.49 12.17 10.50
N ILE A 177 -4.91 13.25 11.01
CA ILE A 177 -3.47 13.44 11.18
C ILE A 177 -3.19 13.71 12.65
N THR A 178 -2.40 12.85 13.28
CA THR A 178 -1.86 13.07 14.62
C THR A 178 -0.45 13.65 14.51
N TYR A 179 -0.19 14.73 15.22
CA TYR A 179 1.08 15.44 15.18
C TYR A 179 1.50 15.96 16.55
N ARG A 180 2.81 16.16 16.73
CA ARG A 180 3.42 16.72 17.93
C ARG A 180 4.13 18.02 17.60
N LEU A 181 4.01 19.01 18.48
CA LEU A 181 4.55 20.36 18.25
C LEU A 181 5.88 20.58 18.98
N PHE A 182 6.84 21.19 18.29
CA PHE A 182 8.09 21.68 18.84
C PHE A 182 8.24 23.18 18.52
N PRO A 183 7.54 24.08 19.26
CA PRO A 183 7.46 25.51 18.91
C PRO A 183 8.82 26.21 18.89
N LYS A 184 9.73 25.84 19.80
CA LYS A 184 11.09 26.42 19.87
C LYS A 184 11.86 26.23 18.56
N ASN A 185 11.63 25.10 17.89
CA ASN A 185 12.32 24.70 16.67
C ASN A 185 11.48 25.01 15.41
N LYS A 186 10.31 25.64 15.58
CA LYS A 186 9.31 25.89 14.52
C LYS A 186 8.98 24.62 13.72
N LEU A 187 8.97 23.49 14.42
CA LEU A 187 8.88 22.15 13.85
C LEU A 187 7.62 21.45 14.36
N ALA A 188 6.98 20.65 13.52
CA ALA A 188 5.98 19.68 13.93
C ALA A 188 6.32 18.29 13.37
N GLU A 189 6.21 17.29 14.21
CA GLU A 189 6.33 15.88 13.84
C GLU A 189 4.95 15.35 13.49
N ILE A 190 4.78 14.80 12.30
CA ILE A 190 3.59 14.02 11.94
C ILE A 190 3.85 12.59 12.39
N VAL A 191 3.02 12.11 13.31
CA VAL A 191 3.13 10.77 13.90
C VAL A 191 2.26 9.79 13.13
N PHE A 192 1.00 10.16 12.88
CA PHE A 192 0.05 9.33 12.12
C PHE A 192 -0.65 10.17 11.06
N CYS A 193 -0.85 9.60 9.87
CA CYS A 193 -1.64 10.21 8.81
C CYS A 193 -2.44 9.10 8.11
N VAL A 194 -3.74 9.04 8.38
CA VAL A 194 -4.59 7.92 7.96
C VAL A 194 -5.91 8.43 7.39
N VAL A 195 -6.38 7.79 6.32
CA VAL A 195 -7.75 7.95 5.79
C VAL A 195 -8.36 6.56 5.66
N SER A 196 -9.61 6.41 6.08
CA SER A 196 -10.39 5.18 5.96
C SER A 196 -10.34 4.65 4.54
N SER A 197 -10.06 3.36 4.38
CA SER A 197 -9.92 2.67 3.08
C SER A 197 -11.10 2.92 2.14
N THR A 198 -12.32 2.98 2.67
CA THR A 198 -13.56 3.25 1.92
C THR A 198 -13.64 4.67 1.33
N GLU A 199 -12.86 5.59 1.87
CA GLU A 199 -12.84 7.01 1.51
C GLU A 199 -11.48 7.45 0.93
N GLN A 200 -10.56 6.51 0.71
CA GLN A 200 -9.29 6.77 0.02
C GLN A 200 -9.51 7.16 -1.45
N ALA A 201 -8.50 7.79 -2.06
CA ALA A 201 -8.51 8.32 -3.43
C ALA A 201 -9.54 9.42 -3.75
N LYS A 202 -10.37 9.85 -2.79
CA LYS A 202 -11.33 10.97 -2.92
C LYS A 202 -10.73 12.36 -2.63
N GLY A 203 -9.44 12.43 -2.30
CA GLY A 203 -8.73 13.68 -2.01
C GLY A 203 -8.73 14.13 -0.55
N TYR A 204 -9.39 13.41 0.36
CA TYR A 204 -9.44 13.76 1.79
C TYR A 204 -8.06 13.89 2.44
N GLY A 205 -7.09 13.04 2.09
CA GLY A 205 -5.73 13.12 2.65
C GLY A 205 -5.02 14.42 2.28
N SER A 206 -5.08 14.84 1.01
CA SER A 206 -4.51 16.13 0.58
C SER A 206 -5.25 17.30 1.21
N HIS A 207 -6.56 17.18 1.39
CA HIS A 207 -7.38 18.19 2.04
C HIS A 207 -7.01 18.35 3.53
N LEU A 208 -6.88 17.25 4.28
CA LEU A 208 -6.36 17.21 5.66
C LEU A 208 -5.01 17.89 5.77
N MET A 209 -4.08 17.53 4.89
CA MET A 209 -2.72 18.10 4.88
C MET A 209 -2.74 19.61 4.63
N ASN A 210 -3.56 20.09 3.71
CA ASN A 210 -3.70 21.53 3.45
C ASN A 210 -4.29 22.28 4.65
N HIS A 211 -5.32 21.72 5.29
CA HIS A 211 -5.88 22.25 6.53
C HIS A 211 -4.83 22.33 7.64
N LEU A 212 -4.05 21.25 7.80
CA LEU A 212 -2.99 21.17 8.80
C LEU A 212 -1.93 22.25 8.56
N LYS A 213 -1.44 22.39 7.32
CA LYS A 213 -0.42 23.39 6.96
C LYS A 213 -0.88 24.81 7.23
N ASP A 214 -2.08 25.17 6.80
CA ASP A 214 -2.62 26.50 7.04
C ASP A 214 -2.80 26.73 8.56
N HIS A 215 -3.33 25.76 9.31
CA HIS A 215 -3.48 25.86 10.76
C HIS A 215 -2.14 26.03 11.50
N LEU A 216 -1.14 25.21 11.18
CA LEU A 216 0.16 25.22 11.83
C LEU A 216 0.95 26.48 11.51
N LYS A 217 0.85 26.96 10.28
CA LYS A 217 1.50 28.19 9.84
C LYS A 217 0.85 29.41 10.50
N ASP A 218 -0.47 29.54 10.41
CA ASP A 218 -1.17 30.76 10.83
C ASP A 218 -1.29 30.87 12.35
N ASN A 219 -1.55 29.77 13.05
CA ASN A 219 -1.88 29.80 14.49
C ASN A 219 -0.71 29.41 15.39
N LYS A 220 0.28 28.68 14.87
CA LYS A 220 1.38 28.10 15.68
C LYS A 220 2.76 28.56 15.25
N GLY A 221 2.89 29.31 14.14
CA GLY A 221 4.18 29.81 13.63
C GLY A 221 5.17 28.71 13.24
N ILE A 222 4.67 27.51 12.95
CA ILE A 222 5.48 26.36 12.53
C ILE A 222 5.85 26.54 11.06
N LYS A 223 7.09 26.19 10.70
CA LYS A 223 7.61 26.28 9.33
C LYS A 223 7.95 24.92 8.73
N TYR A 224 8.34 23.96 9.57
CA TYR A 224 8.82 22.66 9.14
C TYR A 224 7.89 21.57 9.63
N LEU A 225 7.56 20.64 8.74
CA LEU A 225 6.93 19.36 9.09
C LEU A 225 7.93 18.26 8.83
N MET A 226 8.02 17.31 9.76
CA MET A 226 8.83 16.12 9.59
C MET A 226 8.01 14.88 9.90
N THR A 227 8.30 13.80 9.20
CA THR A 227 7.60 12.53 9.36
C THR A 227 8.54 11.40 8.98
N TYR A 228 8.37 10.26 9.62
CA TYR A 228 8.79 8.99 9.06
C TYR A 228 7.65 8.45 8.19
N ALA A 229 7.97 8.07 6.96
CA ALA A 229 7.02 7.55 5.99
C ALA A 229 7.42 6.14 5.56
N ASP A 230 6.46 5.24 5.50
CA ASP A 230 6.64 3.93 4.90
C ASP A 230 6.70 4.04 3.36
N ASN A 231 7.13 2.96 2.71
CA ASN A 231 7.30 2.93 1.25
C ASN A 231 5.97 3.20 0.50
N HIS A 232 4.83 2.80 1.08
CA HIS A 232 3.52 3.01 0.48
C HIS A 232 3.05 4.47 0.57
N ALA A 233 3.39 5.20 1.65
CA ALA A 233 2.99 6.60 1.83
C ALA A 233 3.97 7.61 1.22
N MET A 234 5.20 7.22 0.84
CA MET A 234 6.17 8.14 0.23
C MET A 234 5.60 8.96 -0.93
N GLY A 235 4.81 8.33 -1.82
CA GLY A 235 4.19 9.02 -2.94
C GLY A 235 3.16 10.08 -2.52
N PHE A 236 2.43 9.84 -1.43
CA PHE A 236 1.51 10.80 -0.83
C PHE A 236 2.27 12.01 -0.25
N PHE A 237 3.31 11.77 0.53
CA PHE A 237 4.10 12.84 1.14
C PHE A 237 4.83 13.67 0.08
N LYS A 238 5.44 13.05 -0.95
CA LYS A 238 6.04 13.77 -2.08
C LYS A 238 5.06 14.69 -2.79
N LYS A 239 3.83 14.22 -3.07
CA LYS A 239 2.76 15.06 -3.66
C LYS A 239 2.38 16.25 -2.78
N ASN A 240 2.53 16.10 -1.47
CA ASN A 240 2.30 17.16 -0.49
C ASN A 240 3.57 17.97 -0.19
N GLY A 241 4.60 17.93 -1.03
CA GLY A 241 5.78 18.79 -0.89
C GLY A 241 6.75 18.36 0.21
N PHE A 242 6.75 17.08 0.58
CA PHE A 242 7.82 16.48 1.37
C PHE A 242 8.95 16.00 0.47
N THR A 243 10.19 16.08 0.97
CA THR A 243 11.39 15.58 0.33
C THR A 243 12.21 14.75 1.32
N THR A 244 13.03 13.83 0.80
CA THR A 244 14.05 13.11 1.56
C THR A 244 15.30 13.95 1.82
N ASP A 245 15.44 15.07 1.10
CA ASP A 245 16.55 16.00 1.28
C ASP A 245 16.29 16.90 2.50
N ILE A 246 16.77 16.46 3.66
CA ILE A 246 16.59 17.17 4.93
C ILE A 246 17.53 18.39 4.96
N THR A 247 16.96 19.58 4.84
CA THR A 247 17.71 20.85 4.90
C THR A 247 17.79 21.41 6.32
N LEU A 248 16.95 20.94 7.24
CA LEU A 248 16.95 21.38 8.63
C LEU A 248 18.17 20.84 9.37
N GLU A 249 18.82 21.69 10.16
CA GLU A 249 20.00 21.31 10.94
C GLU A 249 19.67 20.15 11.89
N ARG A 250 20.56 19.16 11.88
CA ARG A 250 20.46 17.92 12.64
C ARG A 250 20.18 18.11 14.14
N SER A 251 20.79 19.13 14.76
CA SER A 251 20.62 19.48 16.18
C SER A 251 19.17 19.87 16.54
N LEU A 252 18.38 20.31 15.57
CA LEU A 252 17.03 20.80 15.79
C LEU A 252 15.96 19.71 15.80
N TRP A 253 16.29 18.49 15.34
CA TRP A 253 15.31 17.41 15.20
C TRP A 253 15.78 16.04 15.69
N MET A 254 17.09 15.75 15.67
CA MET A 254 17.60 14.49 16.21
C MET A 254 17.36 14.40 17.71
N GLY A 255 16.80 13.27 18.15
CA GLY A 255 16.42 13.00 19.54
C GLY A 255 15.06 13.59 19.95
N PHE A 256 14.42 14.41 19.10
CA PHE A 256 13.06 14.92 19.32
C PHE A 256 12.00 14.12 18.58
N ILE A 257 12.30 13.75 17.34
CA ILE A 257 11.46 12.92 16.48
C ILE A 257 11.77 11.46 16.77
N LYS A 258 10.73 10.62 16.78
CA LYS A 258 10.90 9.18 16.97
C LYS A 258 11.34 8.50 15.69
N ASP A 259 12.33 7.62 15.80
CA ASP A 259 12.78 6.78 14.72
C ASP A 259 11.89 5.53 14.60
N TYR A 260 11.60 5.13 13.36
CA TYR A 260 10.82 3.94 13.05
C TYR A 260 11.61 3.07 12.10
N ASP A 261 11.72 1.78 12.42
CA ASP A 261 12.38 0.80 11.57
C ASP A 261 11.68 0.69 10.22
N GLU A 262 12.47 0.58 9.14
CA GLU A 262 12.00 0.49 7.74
C GLU A 262 11.20 1.70 7.23
N ALA A 263 11.23 2.85 7.94
CA ALA A 263 10.63 4.09 7.49
C ALA A 263 11.69 5.11 7.01
N THR A 264 11.33 5.91 6.01
CA THR A 264 12.19 6.98 5.49
C THR A 264 11.80 8.31 6.10
N ILE A 265 12.78 9.04 6.65
CA ILE A 265 12.55 10.40 7.14
C ILE A 265 12.30 11.36 5.98
N MET A 266 11.30 12.22 6.12
CA MET A 266 10.93 13.20 5.12
C MET A 266 10.64 14.57 5.76
N GLN A 267 11.04 15.64 5.08
CA GLN A 267 10.83 17.03 5.50
C GLN A 267 9.92 17.76 4.50
N CYS A 268 8.97 18.55 5.01
CA CYS A 268 8.24 19.56 4.26
C CYS A 268 8.53 20.95 4.83
N THR A 269 9.04 21.84 3.99
CA THR A 269 9.20 23.26 4.31
C THR A 269 7.99 24.03 3.78
N MET A 270 7.20 24.61 4.67
CA MET A 270 6.00 25.35 4.29
C MET A 270 6.34 26.74 3.72
N ILE A 271 5.53 27.21 2.78
CA ILE A 271 5.71 28.50 2.11
C ILE A 271 4.83 29.55 2.79
N ASP A 272 5.46 30.56 3.39
CA ASP A 272 4.79 31.58 4.20
C ASP A 272 3.65 32.29 3.44
N LYS A 273 3.90 32.67 2.17
CA LYS A 273 2.97 33.45 1.34
C LYS A 273 1.77 32.67 0.78
N VAL A 274 1.74 31.34 0.88
CA VAL A 274 0.72 30.50 0.21
C VAL A 274 -0.32 30.01 1.19
N LYS A 275 -1.61 30.21 0.90
CA LYS A 275 -2.72 29.55 1.60
C LYS A 275 -3.02 28.22 0.89
N TYR A 276 -2.72 27.11 1.57
CA TYR A 276 -2.78 25.77 0.98
C TYR A 276 -4.21 25.33 0.65
N LEU A 277 -5.21 25.76 1.41
CA LEU A 277 -6.62 25.49 1.08
C LEU A 277 -7.08 26.17 -0.21
N GLN A 278 -6.44 27.27 -0.60
CA GLN A 278 -6.73 28.01 -1.82
C GLN A 278 -5.76 27.69 -2.96
N LEU A 279 -4.89 26.68 -2.78
CA LEU A 279 -3.82 26.35 -3.72
C LEU A 279 -4.33 26.17 -5.15
N HIS A 280 -5.43 25.44 -5.33
CA HIS A 280 -6.03 25.23 -6.65
C HIS A 280 -6.47 26.54 -7.33
N LYS A 281 -7.05 27.48 -6.57
CA LYS A 281 -7.48 28.79 -7.07
C LYS A 281 -6.27 29.66 -7.45
N ILE A 282 -5.26 29.69 -6.58
CA ILE A 282 -4.02 30.45 -6.82
C ILE A 282 -3.32 29.93 -8.09
N LEU A 283 -3.16 28.61 -8.22
CA LEU A 283 -2.54 28.00 -9.39
C LEU A 283 -3.36 28.24 -10.67
N ALA A 284 -4.69 28.19 -10.60
CA ALA A 284 -5.55 28.49 -11.73
C ALA A 284 -5.40 29.95 -12.19
N GLN A 285 -5.35 30.90 -11.25
CA GLN A 285 -5.13 32.32 -11.54
C GLN A 285 -3.74 32.57 -12.14
N GLN A 286 -2.69 31.97 -11.58
CA GLN A 286 -1.33 32.07 -12.13
C GLN A 286 -1.26 31.51 -13.55
N LYS A 287 -1.86 30.33 -13.78
CA LYS A 287 -1.91 29.72 -15.12
C LYS A 287 -2.66 30.59 -16.12
N LEU A 288 -3.75 31.22 -15.68
CA LEU A 288 -4.51 32.15 -16.52
C LEU A 288 -3.68 33.39 -16.87
N ALA A 289 -3.02 34.01 -15.89
CA ALA A 289 -2.17 35.18 -16.12
C ALA A 289 -1.04 34.88 -17.11
N ILE A 290 -0.40 33.71 -16.97
CA ILE A 290 0.63 33.23 -17.91
C ILE A 290 0.03 33.03 -19.31
N ARG A 291 -1.14 32.40 -19.42
CA ARG A 291 -1.82 32.19 -20.72
C ARG A 291 -2.17 33.50 -21.41
N ILE A 292 -2.70 34.47 -20.68
CA ILE A 292 -3.01 35.80 -21.23
C ILE A 292 -1.74 36.42 -21.82
N LYS A 293 -0.62 36.37 -21.09
CA LYS A 293 0.67 36.86 -21.59
C LYS A 293 1.18 36.09 -22.81
N ILE A 294 1.00 34.77 -22.84
CA ILE A 294 1.33 33.94 -24.02
C ILE A 294 0.45 34.32 -25.20
N ASP A 295 -0.85 34.55 -25.00
CA ASP A 295 -1.79 34.86 -26.07
C ASP A 295 -1.59 36.28 -26.63
N GLU A 296 -1.21 37.24 -25.79
CA GLU A 296 -0.74 38.57 -26.21
C GLU A 296 0.47 38.46 -27.15
N GLN A 297 1.44 37.61 -26.81
CA GLN A 297 2.61 37.35 -27.67
C GLN A 297 2.22 36.59 -28.94
N LYS A 298 1.27 35.65 -28.85
CA LYS A 298 0.79 34.88 -30.01
C LYS A 298 0.07 35.74 -31.05
N LYS A 299 -0.69 36.76 -30.64
CA LYS A 299 -1.37 37.67 -31.58
C LYS A 299 -0.37 38.42 -32.47
N ASN A 300 0.85 38.63 -32.01
CA ASN A 300 1.94 39.22 -32.77
C ASN A 300 2.80 38.17 -33.51
N THR A 301 2.34 36.92 -33.59
CA THR A 301 3.10 35.85 -34.25
C THR A 301 3.03 35.99 -35.76
N ARG A 302 4.19 36.24 -36.35
CA ARG A 302 4.38 36.29 -37.80
C ARG A 302 4.33 34.86 -38.36
N VAL A 303 3.50 34.64 -39.38
CA VAL A 303 3.52 33.38 -40.15
C VAL A 303 4.66 33.44 -41.16
N TYR A 304 5.68 32.61 -40.98
CA TYR A 304 6.80 32.52 -41.92
C TYR A 304 6.45 31.59 -43.09
N LYS A 305 6.99 31.88 -44.28
CA LYS A 305 6.83 31.02 -45.45
C LYS A 305 7.50 29.66 -45.22
N GLY A 306 6.95 28.61 -45.83
CA GLY A 306 7.51 27.26 -45.74
C GLY A 306 8.92 27.15 -46.33
N LEU A 307 9.74 26.27 -45.75
CA LEU A 307 11.11 26.03 -46.20
C LEU A 307 11.09 25.20 -47.50
N HIS A 308 11.35 25.84 -48.64
CA HIS A 308 11.33 25.17 -49.95
C HIS A 308 12.56 24.25 -50.16
N HIS A 309 13.69 24.53 -49.51
CA HIS A 309 14.96 23.80 -49.69
C HIS A 309 14.93 22.35 -49.18
N ILE A 310 14.06 22.05 -48.19
CA ILE A 310 13.93 20.73 -47.57
C ILE A 310 13.12 19.76 -48.45
N LYS A 311 12.27 20.25 -49.35
CA LYS A 311 11.46 19.38 -50.23
C LYS A 311 12.30 18.57 -51.22
N ASN A 312 13.48 19.06 -51.60
CA ASN A 312 14.32 18.43 -52.63
C ASN A 312 15.63 17.83 -52.08
N THR A 313 16.00 18.06 -50.82
CA THR A 313 17.25 17.57 -50.25
C THR A 313 17.05 17.04 -48.82
N LYS A 314 17.55 15.85 -48.52
CA LYS A 314 17.57 15.26 -47.16
C LYS A 314 18.67 15.85 -46.27
N GLN A 315 19.21 17.01 -46.60
CA GLN A 315 20.32 17.58 -45.85
C GLN A 315 19.82 18.35 -44.61
N PRO A 316 20.52 18.24 -43.46
CA PRO A 316 20.20 19.01 -42.27
C PRO A 316 20.33 20.51 -42.56
N VAL A 317 19.33 21.30 -42.13
CA VAL A 317 19.37 22.77 -42.20
C VAL A 317 19.79 23.30 -40.83
N ASP A 318 20.73 24.24 -40.82
CA ASP A 318 21.11 24.95 -39.59
C ASP A 318 19.91 25.75 -39.04
N PRO A 319 19.42 25.45 -37.83
CA PRO A 319 18.28 26.14 -37.23
C PRO A 319 18.45 27.66 -37.12
N MET A 320 19.69 28.16 -36.98
CA MET A 320 19.96 29.60 -36.86
C MET A 320 19.75 30.37 -38.16
N THR A 321 19.64 29.68 -39.30
CA THR A 321 19.34 30.28 -40.61
C THR A 321 17.84 30.52 -40.84
N ILE A 322 16.98 29.95 -39.99
CA ILE A 322 15.53 30.07 -40.12
C ILE A 322 15.06 31.34 -39.37
N PRO A 323 14.48 32.35 -40.06
CA PRO A 323 14.13 33.64 -39.45
C PRO A 323 13.32 33.53 -38.16
N GLY A 324 12.27 32.69 -38.13
CA GLY A 324 11.43 32.52 -36.93
C GLY A 324 12.13 31.86 -35.74
N ILE A 325 13.13 31.00 -35.98
CA ILE A 325 13.93 30.39 -34.92
C ILE A 325 14.94 31.41 -34.38
N LYS A 326 15.65 32.11 -35.28
CA LYS A 326 16.61 33.16 -34.93
C LYS A 326 15.97 34.29 -34.13
N GLU A 327 14.78 34.75 -34.55
CA GLU A 327 14.04 35.84 -33.91
C GLU A 327 13.46 35.44 -32.54
N SER A 328 13.17 34.14 -32.31
CA SER A 328 12.65 33.66 -31.03
C SER A 328 13.67 33.66 -29.88
N GLY A 329 14.95 33.94 -30.18
CA GLY A 329 16.04 33.80 -29.22
C GLY A 329 16.37 32.35 -28.87
N TRP A 330 15.84 31.39 -29.63
CA TRP A 330 16.17 29.98 -29.49
C TRP A 330 17.67 29.79 -29.71
N THR A 331 18.29 28.96 -28.87
CA THR A 331 19.67 28.54 -29.02
C THR A 331 19.77 27.02 -28.97
N PRO A 332 20.79 26.42 -29.60
CA PRO A 332 21.07 24.99 -29.45
C PRO A 332 21.26 24.57 -27.98
N VAL A 333 21.70 25.49 -27.11
CA VAL A 333 21.82 25.28 -25.67
C VAL A 333 20.44 25.18 -25.01
N MET A 334 19.50 26.07 -25.35
CA MET A 334 18.11 25.98 -24.86
C MET A 334 17.42 24.70 -25.34
N GLU A 335 17.69 24.27 -26.57
CA GLU A 335 17.23 22.97 -27.09
C GLU A 335 17.86 21.81 -26.32
N ALA A 336 19.17 21.85 -26.02
CA ALA A 336 19.84 20.84 -25.22
C ALA A 336 19.29 20.79 -23.78
N LEU A 337 18.96 21.95 -23.20
CA LEU A 337 18.31 22.07 -21.88
C LEU A 337 16.85 21.59 -21.89
N ALA A 338 16.08 21.90 -22.94
CA ALA A 338 14.71 21.41 -23.13
C ALA A 338 14.68 19.90 -23.41
N ARG A 339 15.65 19.42 -24.19
CA ARG A 339 15.99 17.99 -24.36
C ARG A 339 16.63 17.38 -23.11
N GLY A 340 16.98 18.19 -22.12
CA GLY A 340 17.30 17.77 -20.76
C GLY A 340 16.13 17.08 -20.05
N ASN A 341 14.97 16.99 -20.73
CA ASN A 341 13.85 16.11 -20.41
C ASN A 341 13.43 15.21 -21.58
N LYS A 342 14.35 14.73 -22.43
CA LYS A 342 14.19 13.37 -22.99
C LYS A 342 13.90 12.51 -21.76
N LYS A 343 12.76 11.78 -21.72
CA LYS A 343 12.40 10.90 -20.60
C LYS A 343 13.69 10.27 -20.12
N SER A 344 14.17 10.68 -18.93
CA SER A 344 15.49 10.27 -18.46
C SER A 344 15.61 8.76 -18.69
N ILE A 345 16.75 8.25 -19.12
CA ILE A 345 16.93 6.79 -19.31
C ILE A 345 16.42 6.06 -18.06
N ARG A 346 16.63 6.67 -16.89
CA ARG A 346 16.01 6.29 -15.62
C ARG A 346 14.48 6.24 -15.64
N ASN A 347 13.79 7.29 -16.08
CA ASN A 347 12.34 7.31 -16.21
C ASN A 347 11.81 6.29 -17.24
N ILE A 348 12.57 6.00 -18.30
CA ILE A 348 12.23 4.93 -19.24
C ILE A 348 12.30 3.58 -18.53
N MET A 349 13.41 3.31 -17.81
CA MET A 349 13.56 2.10 -17.01
C MET A 349 12.44 1.96 -15.96
N ILE A 350 12.13 3.02 -15.21
CA ILE A 350 11.03 3.05 -14.22
C ILE A 350 9.69 2.66 -14.87
N ASN A 351 9.36 3.27 -16.01
CA ASN A 351 8.10 3.02 -16.70
C ASN A 351 8.02 1.57 -17.20
N ILE A 352 9.08 1.09 -17.86
CA ILE A 352 9.12 -0.28 -18.38
C ILE A 352 9.01 -1.29 -17.22
N THR A 353 9.76 -1.10 -16.13
CA THR A 353 9.67 -1.98 -14.96
C THR A 353 8.25 -2.00 -14.37
N SER A 354 7.61 -0.84 -14.25
CA SER A 354 6.22 -0.76 -13.76
C SER A 354 5.24 -1.48 -14.68
N GLU A 355 5.39 -1.33 -16.00
CA GLU A 355 4.56 -2.00 -17.01
C GLU A 355 4.76 -3.51 -16.99
N LEU A 356 6.01 -3.99 -16.88
CA LEU A 356 6.32 -5.41 -16.75
C LEU A 356 5.69 -6.01 -15.50
N LYS A 357 5.80 -5.36 -14.33
CA LYS A 357 5.19 -5.85 -13.08
C LYS A 357 3.68 -5.96 -13.18
N LYS A 358 3.02 -5.02 -13.87
CA LYS A 358 1.55 -5.03 -14.06
C LYS A 358 1.06 -6.04 -15.10
N HIS A 359 1.93 -6.49 -16.01
CA HIS A 359 1.53 -7.40 -17.07
C HIS A 359 1.00 -8.74 -16.49
N PRO A 360 -0.11 -9.32 -17.00
CA PRO A 360 -0.70 -10.53 -16.44
C PRO A 360 0.25 -11.74 -16.38
N ARG A 361 1.16 -11.84 -17.36
CA ARG A 361 2.16 -12.93 -17.43
C ARG A 361 3.38 -12.75 -16.51
N SER A 362 3.46 -11.67 -15.74
CA SER A 362 4.63 -11.40 -14.90
C SER A 362 4.63 -12.09 -13.55
N TRP A 363 3.51 -12.70 -13.14
CA TRP A 363 3.35 -13.27 -11.80
C TRP A 363 4.50 -14.17 -11.32
N PRO A 364 5.16 -15.02 -12.14
CA PRO A 364 6.26 -15.85 -11.65
C PRO A 364 7.57 -15.09 -11.41
N PHE A 365 7.68 -13.87 -11.94
CA PHE A 365 8.92 -13.10 -11.98
C PHE A 365 8.88 -11.85 -11.10
N ARG A 366 7.76 -11.62 -10.38
CA ARG A 366 7.57 -10.39 -9.58
C ARG A 366 8.50 -10.33 -8.38
N THR A 367 8.78 -11.48 -7.78
CA THR A 367 9.60 -11.65 -6.58
C THR A 367 10.63 -12.77 -6.81
N PRO A 368 11.69 -12.84 -5.99
CA PRO A 368 12.64 -13.95 -6.03
C PRO A 368 11.95 -15.30 -5.85
N VAL A 369 12.51 -16.36 -6.47
CA VAL A 369 12.06 -17.74 -6.26
C VAL A 369 12.35 -18.15 -4.82
N ASN A 370 11.37 -18.70 -4.10
CA ASN A 370 11.60 -19.16 -2.73
C ASN A 370 12.48 -20.42 -2.73
N GLY A 371 13.66 -20.32 -2.14
CA GLY A 371 14.62 -21.44 -2.07
C GLY A 371 14.15 -22.59 -1.18
N ASP A 372 13.24 -22.34 -0.23
CA ASP A 372 12.68 -23.39 0.62
C ASP A 372 11.62 -24.20 -0.14
N GLU A 373 10.87 -23.55 -1.05
CA GLU A 373 9.88 -24.20 -1.93
C GLU A 373 10.54 -24.87 -3.13
N VAL A 374 11.68 -24.33 -3.59
CA VAL A 374 12.42 -24.82 -4.77
C VAL A 374 13.91 -25.05 -4.40
N PRO A 375 14.22 -26.15 -3.68
CA PRO A 375 15.52 -26.35 -3.00
C PRO A 375 16.76 -26.43 -3.89
N ASP A 376 16.61 -26.79 -5.15
CA ASP A 376 17.70 -26.91 -6.12
C ASP A 376 17.84 -25.68 -7.02
N TYR A 377 16.91 -24.72 -6.97
CA TYR A 377 16.89 -23.56 -7.86
C TYR A 377 18.20 -22.78 -7.83
N TYR A 378 18.67 -22.40 -6.64
CA TYR A 378 19.90 -21.64 -6.46
C TYR A 378 21.19 -22.47 -6.65
N LYS A 379 21.06 -23.80 -6.74
CA LYS A 379 22.17 -24.67 -7.14
C LYS A 379 22.33 -24.65 -8.66
N VAL A 380 21.22 -24.62 -9.39
CA VAL A 380 21.19 -24.58 -10.86
C VAL A 380 21.43 -23.17 -11.40
N ILE A 381 20.67 -22.19 -10.91
CA ILE A 381 20.70 -20.80 -11.37
C ILE A 381 21.74 -19.99 -10.59
N LYS A 382 22.79 -19.55 -11.29
CA LYS A 382 23.92 -18.83 -10.68
C LYS A 382 23.69 -17.33 -10.51
N ASN A 383 22.90 -16.72 -11.39
CA ASN A 383 22.65 -15.28 -11.40
C ASN A 383 21.14 -15.01 -11.24
N PRO A 384 20.56 -15.23 -10.04
CA PRO A 384 19.13 -15.01 -9.84
C PRO A 384 18.76 -13.53 -10.01
N MET A 385 17.67 -13.32 -10.76
CA MET A 385 17.12 -12.01 -11.07
C MET A 385 15.59 -12.08 -11.13
N ASP A 386 14.93 -11.03 -10.69
CA ASP A 386 13.48 -10.87 -10.62
C ASP A 386 13.09 -9.38 -10.73
N LEU A 387 11.82 -9.09 -11.00
CA LEU A 387 11.36 -7.73 -11.26
C LEU A 387 11.44 -6.81 -10.03
N SER A 388 11.36 -7.33 -8.80
CA SER A 388 11.54 -6.50 -7.59
C SER A 388 13.01 -6.06 -7.44
N LYS A 389 13.96 -6.95 -7.75
CA LYS A 389 15.39 -6.61 -7.80
C LYS A 389 15.71 -5.63 -8.92
N ILE A 390 15.11 -5.79 -10.11
CA ILE A 390 15.24 -4.80 -11.19
C ILE A 390 14.72 -3.43 -10.73
N GLU A 391 13.53 -3.37 -10.14
CA GLU A 391 12.92 -2.14 -9.62
C GLU A 391 13.83 -1.44 -8.62
N SER A 392 14.33 -2.18 -7.62
CA SER A 392 15.29 -1.65 -6.64
C SER A 392 16.55 -1.09 -7.31
N LYS A 393 17.13 -1.79 -8.29
CA LYS A 393 18.31 -1.31 -9.02
C LYS A 393 18.03 -0.04 -9.82
N VAL A 394 16.84 0.08 -10.42
CA VAL A 394 16.42 1.30 -11.11
C VAL A 394 16.26 2.45 -10.12
N GLU A 395 15.60 2.22 -8.98
CA GLU A 395 15.37 3.22 -7.93
C GLU A 395 16.69 3.68 -7.28
N ASN A 396 17.67 2.80 -7.13
CA ASN A 396 18.99 3.12 -6.58
C ASN A 396 19.99 3.62 -7.62
N ASN A 397 19.56 3.85 -8.87
CA ASN A 397 20.41 4.36 -9.95
C ASN A 397 21.60 3.47 -10.30
N CYS A 398 21.45 2.14 -10.15
CA CYS A 398 22.53 1.18 -10.37
C CYS A 398 22.84 0.91 -11.85
N TYR A 399 21.98 1.34 -12.77
CA TYR A 399 22.18 1.18 -14.22
C TYR A 399 22.74 2.46 -14.83
N LYS A 400 23.91 2.34 -15.47
CA LYS A 400 24.57 3.45 -16.18
C LYS A 400 24.03 3.60 -17.61
N SER A 401 23.46 2.53 -18.16
CA SER A 401 22.88 2.50 -19.50
C SER A 401 21.61 1.65 -19.55
N ILE A 402 20.83 1.85 -20.61
CA ILE A 402 19.64 1.04 -20.89
C ILE A 402 20.00 -0.40 -21.29
N ASP A 403 21.21 -0.62 -21.82
CA ASP A 403 21.71 -1.94 -22.21
C ASP A 403 21.97 -2.81 -20.97
N GLU A 404 22.53 -2.24 -19.90
CA GLU A 404 22.71 -2.93 -18.61
C GLU A 404 21.35 -3.35 -18.01
N PHE A 405 20.36 -2.45 -18.07
CA PHE A 405 19.00 -2.74 -17.64
C PHE A 405 18.35 -3.85 -18.48
N ALA A 406 18.47 -3.77 -19.81
CA ALA A 406 17.90 -4.77 -20.70
C ALA A 406 18.57 -6.13 -20.55
N HIS A 407 19.87 -6.16 -20.23
CA HIS A 407 20.58 -7.39 -19.91
C HIS A 407 19.97 -8.09 -18.69
N ASP A 408 19.81 -7.36 -17.58
CA ASP A 408 19.26 -7.95 -16.35
C ASP A 408 17.80 -8.38 -16.50
N VAL A 409 16.97 -7.63 -17.24
CA VAL A 409 15.61 -8.07 -17.56
C VAL A 409 15.62 -9.38 -18.36
N ARG A 410 16.54 -9.54 -19.31
CA ARG A 410 16.69 -10.79 -20.09
C ARG A 410 17.19 -11.97 -19.26
N ILE A 411 18.00 -11.73 -18.21
CA ILE A 411 18.42 -12.78 -17.28
C ILE A 411 17.20 -13.47 -16.65
N ILE A 412 16.14 -12.73 -16.32
CA ILE A 412 14.90 -13.30 -15.77
C ILE A 412 14.34 -14.39 -16.70
N PHE A 413 14.20 -14.10 -17.99
CA PHE A 413 13.66 -15.03 -18.98
C PHE A 413 14.62 -16.17 -19.29
N HIS A 414 15.92 -15.87 -19.33
CA HIS A 414 16.96 -16.88 -19.54
C HIS A 414 16.99 -17.90 -18.40
N ASN A 415 17.02 -17.45 -17.14
CA ASN A 415 16.96 -18.32 -15.97
C ASN A 415 15.70 -19.17 -15.96
N CYS A 416 14.56 -18.59 -16.34
CA CYS A 416 13.30 -19.32 -16.46
C CYS A 416 13.43 -20.51 -17.44
N ARG A 417 14.06 -20.32 -18.61
CA ARG A 417 14.26 -21.37 -19.62
C ARG A 417 15.36 -22.37 -19.27
N ILE A 418 16.35 -21.98 -18.47
CA ILE A 418 17.36 -22.92 -17.95
C ILE A 418 16.72 -23.89 -16.96
N TYR A 419 15.92 -23.37 -16.04
CA TYR A 419 15.41 -24.17 -14.93
C TYR A 419 14.14 -24.95 -15.28
N ASN A 420 13.25 -24.38 -16.11
CA ASN A 420 11.96 -24.99 -16.42
C ASN A 420 11.97 -25.66 -17.79
N ALA A 421 11.33 -26.83 -17.89
CA ALA A 421 11.14 -27.52 -19.16
C ALA A 421 10.31 -26.68 -20.16
N ASP A 422 10.56 -26.93 -21.44
CA ASP A 422 9.81 -26.31 -22.53
C ASP A 422 8.31 -26.60 -22.44
N GLY A 423 7.49 -25.63 -22.86
CA GLY A 423 6.03 -25.75 -22.87
C GLY A 423 5.33 -25.53 -21.52
N THR A 424 6.08 -25.43 -20.42
CA THR A 424 5.54 -25.08 -19.09
C THR A 424 4.89 -23.69 -19.09
N VAL A 425 3.99 -23.45 -18.13
CA VAL A 425 3.33 -22.15 -17.95
C VAL A 425 4.37 -21.05 -17.70
N TYR A 426 5.45 -21.36 -16.97
CA TYR A 426 6.57 -20.46 -16.71
C TYR A 426 7.27 -20.01 -17.99
N VAL A 427 7.65 -20.96 -18.87
CA VAL A 427 8.31 -20.64 -20.14
C VAL A 427 7.37 -19.88 -21.09
N LYS A 428 6.08 -20.20 -21.11
CA LYS A 428 5.07 -19.43 -21.85
C LYS A 428 4.93 -17.99 -21.33
N CYS A 429 4.95 -17.81 -20.01
CA CYS A 429 4.96 -16.49 -19.38
C CYS A 429 6.22 -15.70 -19.74
N ALA A 430 7.41 -16.33 -19.66
CA ALA A 430 8.69 -15.72 -20.02
C ALA A 430 8.70 -15.23 -21.46
N SER A 431 8.37 -16.09 -22.42
CA SER A 431 8.33 -15.72 -23.85
C SER A 431 7.31 -14.62 -24.15
N GLY A 432 6.14 -14.66 -23.48
CA GLY A 432 5.13 -13.62 -23.64
C GLY A 432 5.56 -12.26 -23.08
N LEU A 433 6.25 -12.26 -21.94
CA LEU A 433 6.71 -11.03 -21.28
C LEU A 433 7.98 -10.46 -21.95
N GLU A 434 8.87 -11.31 -22.46
CA GLU A 434 10.05 -10.93 -23.23
C GLU A 434 9.67 -10.22 -24.53
N LYS A 435 8.69 -10.76 -25.27
CA LYS A 435 8.16 -10.10 -26.47
C LYS A 435 7.59 -8.71 -26.14
N TYR A 436 6.80 -8.63 -25.07
CA TYR A 436 6.24 -7.35 -24.62
C TYR A 436 7.36 -6.36 -24.24
N PHE A 437 8.39 -6.81 -23.55
CA PHE A 437 9.55 -6.00 -23.20
C PHE A 437 10.27 -5.45 -24.44
N ASP A 438 10.56 -6.28 -25.43
CA ASP A 438 11.20 -5.84 -26.67
C ASP A 438 10.34 -4.83 -27.46
N ASP A 439 9.02 -5.01 -27.48
CA ASP A 439 8.09 -4.06 -28.09
C ASP A 439 8.09 -2.71 -27.35
N ARG A 440 8.24 -2.71 -26.02
CA ARG A 440 8.40 -1.47 -25.23
C ARG A 440 9.72 -0.79 -25.53
N LEU A 441 10.84 -1.53 -25.62
CA LEU A 441 12.13 -0.94 -25.98
C LEU A 441 12.09 -0.25 -27.36
N LYS A 442 11.43 -0.86 -28.35
CA LYS A 442 11.21 -0.24 -29.67
C LYS A 442 10.34 1.01 -29.59
N PHE A 443 9.27 0.99 -28.79
CA PHE A 443 8.38 2.14 -28.61
C PHE A 443 9.13 3.38 -28.07
N TYR A 444 10.14 3.18 -27.21
CA TYR A 444 10.96 4.27 -26.69
C TYR A 444 12.12 4.68 -27.62
N ASP A 445 12.19 4.13 -28.85
CA ASP A 445 13.24 4.37 -29.85
C ASP A 445 14.65 4.24 -29.25
N VAL A 446 14.82 3.21 -28.42
CA VAL A 446 16.11 2.92 -27.78
C VAL A 446 16.92 2.03 -28.73
N PRO A 447 18.04 2.51 -29.29
CA PRO A 447 18.94 1.66 -30.05
C PRO A 447 19.66 0.73 -29.05
N VAL A 448 19.16 -0.49 -28.92
CA VAL A 448 19.86 -1.57 -28.22
C VAL A 448 20.99 -2.03 -29.15
N SER A 449 22.22 -2.02 -28.65
CA SER A 449 23.36 -2.53 -29.42
C SER A 449 23.15 -4.04 -29.65
N SER A 450 22.75 -4.41 -30.87
CA SER A 450 22.58 -5.82 -31.23
C SER A 450 23.94 -6.51 -31.15
N GLY A 451 24.13 -7.33 -30.13
CA GLY A 451 25.32 -8.16 -29.92
C GLY A 451 25.43 -9.24 -30.99
N LYS A 452 25.83 -8.86 -32.21
CA LYS A 452 26.54 -9.76 -33.10
C LYS A 452 28.02 -9.66 -32.73
N LYS A 453 28.50 -10.58 -31.90
CA LYS A 453 29.93 -10.90 -31.89
C LYS A 453 30.27 -11.40 -33.29
N LYS A 454 31.00 -10.58 -34.05
CA LYS A 454 31.99 -11.09 -35.00
C LYS A 454 33.10 -11.67 -34.14
N ASP A 455 33.17 -12.99 -34.07
CA ASP A 455 34.26 -13.79 -34.66
C ASP A 455 33.96 -15.27 -34.43
#